data_AF-A0A8X8IH01-F1
#
_entry.id   AF-A0A8X8IH01-F1
#
_cell.length_a   1.000
_cell.length_b   1.000
_cell.length_c   1.000
_cell.angle_alpha   90.00
_cell.angle_beta   90.00
_cell.angle_gamma   90.00
#
_symmetry.space_group_name_H-M   'P 1'
#
loop_
_entity.id
_entity.type
_entity.pdbx_description
1 polymer ?
#
loop_
_entity_poly.entity_id
_entity_poly.type
_entity_poly.pdbx_seq_one_letter_code
_entity_poly.pdbx_strand_id
1 'polypeptide(L)'
;MDEVLNIEERQHKVNKAVRELRRNKLAHGQSFMINSKNLPQGQCYIEYPDGHISLATLNHTKRDFTIVRELSAMEVSNLRNQFELY
;
A
#
# COMPACT_ATOMS: atom_id res chain seq x y z
N MET A 1 3.47 -17.65 26.53
CA MET A 1 4.28 -16.41 26.39
C MET A 1 5.21 -16.53 25.18
N ASP A 2 5.81 -17.70 24.94
CA ASP A 2 6.69 -17.97 23.78
C ASP A 2 6.01 -17.90 22.39
N GLU A 3 4.72 -18.23 22.30
CA GLU A 3 3.99 -18.25 21.02
C GLU A 3 3.69 -16.84 20.46
N VAL A 4 3.54 -15.84 21.34
CA VAL A 4 3.26 -14.45 20.97
C VAL A 4 4.52 -13.75 20.45
N LEU A 5 5.68 -13.97 21.09
CA LEU A 5 6.98 -13.47 20.62
C LEU A 5 7.27 -13.91 19.18
N ASN A 6 6.91 -15.15 18.82
CA ASN A 6 7.10 -15.67 17.47
C ASN A 6 6.18 -15.00 16.42
N ILE A 7 4.96 -14.60 16.81
CA ILE A 7 4.03 -13.91 15.90
C ILE A 7 4.51 -12.49 15.60
N GLU A 8 4.95 -11.74 16.61
CA GLU A 8 5.45 -10.37 16.43
C GLU A 8 6.72 -10.33 15.56
N GLU A 9 7.67 -11.24 15.80
CA GLU A 9 8.87 -11.36 14.98
C GLU A 9 8.55 -11.72 13.51
N ARG A 10 7.60 -12.64 13.30
CA ARG A 10 7.15 -13.01 11.95
C ARG A 10 6.49 -11.81 11.26
N GLN A 11 5.63 -11.08 11.97
CA GLN A 11 4.97 -9.90 11.42
C GLN A 11 5.99 -8.82 11.05
N HIS A 12 7.01 -8.61 11.88
CA HIS A 12 8.09 -7.67 11.60
C HIS A 12 8.85 -8.05 10.31
N LYS A 13 9.23 -9.33 10.16
CA LYS A 13 9.91 -9.82 8.95
C LYS A 13 9.05 -9.67 7.70
N VAL A 14 7.75 -9.98 7.80
CA VAL A 14 6.79 -9.80 6.69
C VAL A 14 6.67 -8.32 6.31
N ASN A 15 6.49 -7.43 7.29
CA ASN A 15 6.40 -5.99 7.02
C ASN A 15 7.66 -5.44 6.35
N LYS A 16 8.84 -5.87 6.82
CA LYS A 16 10.12 -5.50 6.20
C LYS A 16 10.20 -5.97 4.75
N ALA A 17 9.87 -7.23 4.48
CA ALA A 17 9.89 -7.79 3.13
C ALA A 17 8.91 -7.06 2.18
N VAL A 18 7.72 -6.71 2.67
CA VAL A 18 6.73 -5.94 1.90
C VAL A 18 7.25 -4.54 1.57
N ARG A 19 7.92 -3.85 2.52
CA ARG A 19 8.54 -2.53 2.27
C ARG A 19 9.68 -2.61 1.26
N GLU A 20 10.51 -3.64 1.34
CA GLU A 20 11.59 -3.90 0.38
C GLU A 20 11.03 -4.15 -1.02
N LEU A 21 9.99 -4.99 -1.14
CA LEU A 21 9.30 -5.24 -2.41
C LEU A 21 8.70 -3.95 -2.98
N ARG A 22 8.07 -3.14 -2.14
CA ARG A 22 7.52 -1.84 -2.53
C ARG A 22 8.60 -0.93 -3.10
N ARG A 23 9.71 -0.71 -2.37
CA ARG A 23 10.82 0.13 -2.82
C ARG A 23 11.40 -0.38 -4.13
N ASN A 24 11.58 -1.69 -4.27
CA ASN A 24 12.10 -2.29 -5.48
C ASN A 24 11.17 -2.06 -6.68
N LYS A 25 9.86 -2.28 -6.54
CA LYS A 25 8.88 -2.03 -7.61
C LYS A 25 8.91 -0.57 -8.08
N LEU A 26 8.84 0.37 -7.14
CA LEU A 26 8.85 1.81 -7.46
C LEU A 26 10.15 2.22 -8.15
N ALA A 27 11.30 1.72 -7.69
CA ALA A 27 12.60 1.98 -8.32
C ALA A 27 12.71 1.45 -9.76
N HIS A 28 11.91 0.43 -10.12
CA HIS A 28 11.85 -0.12 -11.49
C HIS A 28 10.68 0.46 -12.31
N GLY A 29 10.09 1.58 -11.88
CA GLY A 29 9.01 2.23 -12.62
C GLY A 29 7.66 1.50 -12.52
N GLN A 30 7.50 0.58 -11.57
CA GLN A 30 6.25 -0.16 -11.36
C GLN A 30 5.46 0.43 -10.20
N SER A 31 4.13 0.51 -10.35
CA SER A 31 3.24 0.92 -9.27
C SER A 31 3.12 -0.15 -8.18
N PHE A 32 2.71 0.29 -6.99
CA PHE A 32 2.50 -0.56 -5.83
C PHE A 32 1.10 -0.36 -5.25
N MET A 33 0.36 -1.46 -5.10
CA MET A 33 -0.99 -1.43 -4.52
C MET A 33 -0.91 -1.57 -3.00
N ILE A 34 -1.67 -0.73 -2.30
CA ILE A 34 -1.79 -0.72 -0.85
C ILE A 34 -3.25 -0.95 -0.50
N ASN A 35 -3.55 -2.14 0.04
CA ASN A 35 -4.88 -2.48 0.52
C ASN A 35 -5.07 -1.96 1.94
N SER A 36 -6.24 -1.40 2.23
CA SER A 36 -6.59 -0.87 3.54
C SER A 36 -7.95 -1.38 3.99
N LYS A 37 -8.05 -1.82 5.25
CA LYS A 37 -9.34 -2.21 5.86
C LYS A 37 -10.26 -1.02 6.11
N ASN A 38 -9.72 0.21 6.06
CA ASN A 38 -10.47 1.44 6.28
C ASN A 38 -11.09 2.00 4.99
N LEU A 39 -10.88 1.32 3.86
CA LEU A 39 -11.49 1.68 2.58
C LEU A 39 -12.75 0.85 2.34
N PRO A 40 -13.72 1.40 1.58
CA PRO A 40 -14.83 0.61 1.04
C PRO A 40 -14.34 -0.65 0.34
N GLN A 41 -15.15 -1.72 0.37
CA GLN A 41 -14.83 -2.96 -0.31
C GLN A 41 -14.56 -2.71 -1.79
N GLY A 42 -13.46 -3.27 -2.30
CA GLY A 42 -13.05 -3.10 -3.68
C GLY A 42 -12.20 -1.86 -3.94
N GLN A 43 -11.94 -1.02 -2.95
CA GLN A 43 -11.02 0.11 -3.08
C GLN A 43 -9.62 -0.20 -2.53
N CYS A 44 -8.63 0.44 -3.14
CA CYS A 44 -7.23 0.36 -2.75
C CYS A 44 -6.52 1.69 -3.07
N TYR A 45 -5.34 1.89 -2.50
CA TYR A 45 -4.44 2.94 -2.95
C TYR A 45 -3.43 2.37 -3.95
N ILE A 46 -3.06 3.17 -4.94
CA ILE A 46 -2.02 2.85 -5.91
C ILE A 46 -0.95 3.93 -5.79
N GLU A 47 0.25 3.54 -5.36
CA GLU A 47 1.41 4.40 -5.37
C GLU A 47 2.18 4.25 -6.67
N TYR A 48 2.59 5.38 -7.23
CA TYR A 48 3.31 5.48 -8.49
C TYR A 48 4.80 5.81 -8.26
N PRO A 49 5.68 5.49 -9.21
CA PRO A 49 7.13 5.73 -9.10
C PRO A 49 7.53 7.20 -8.88
N ASP A 50 6.71 8.13 -9.34
CA ASP A 50 6.87 9.58 -9.14
C ASP A 50 6.51 10.03 -7.71
N GLY A 51 6.02 9.12 -6.88
CA GLY A 51 5.67 9.36 -5.49
C GLY A 51 4.23 9.83 -5.27
N HIS A 52 3.43 9.99 -6.33
CA HIS A 52 2.00 10.26 -6.23
C HIS A 52 1.24 9.00 -5.82
N ILE A 53 0.10 9.18 -5.14
CA ILE A 53 -0.76 8.08 -4.70
C ILE A 53 -2.20 8.39 -5.08
N SER A 54 -2.87 7.44 -5.74
CA SER A 54 -4.27 7.55 -6.12
C SER A 54 -5.14 6.60 -5.31
N LEU A 55 -6.36 7.02 -4.99
CA LEU A 55 -7.43 6.12 -4.59
C LEU A 55 -8.05 5.50 -5.84
N ALA A 56 -8.16 4.18 -5.87
CA ALA A 56 -8.69 3.43 -6.99
C ALA A 56 -9.74 2.41 -6.54
N THR A 57 -10.67 2.09 -7.42
CA THR A 57 -11.67 1.03 -7.22
C THR A 57 -11.49 -0.07 -8.26
N LEU A 58 -11.65 -1.32 -7.84
CA LEU A 58 -11.67 -2.49 -8.71
C LEU A 58 -12.87 -2.41 -9.66
N ASN A 59 -12.61 -2.57 -10.95
CA ASN A 59 -13.65 -2.77 -11.95
C ASN A 59 -13.93 -4.28 -12.08
N HIS A 60 -15.08 -4.71 -11.56
CA HIS A 60 -15.52 -6.11 -11.55
C HIS A 60 -15.59 -6.77 -12.94
N THR A 61 -15.62 -5.99 -14.02
CA THR A 61 -15.76 -6.51 -15.38
C THR A 61 -14.45 -6.62 -16.16
N LYS A 62 -13.39 -5.88 -15.76
CA LYS A 62 -12.19 -5.71 -16.60
C LYS A 62 -10.85 -6.12 -15.97
N ARG A 63 -10.82 -6.70 -14.75
CA ARG A 63 -9.56 -6.94 -14.00
C ARG A 63 -8.66 -5.71 -13.97
N ASP A 64 -9.29 -4.53 -13.90
CA ASP A 64 -8.62 -3.23 -14.01
C ASP A 64 -9.10 -2.32 -12.88
N PHE A 65 -8.40 -1.21 -12.69
CA PHE A 65 -8.69 -0.22 -11.67
C PHE A 65 -9.21 1.06 -12.31
N THR A 66 -10.28 1.62 -11.75
CA THR A 66 -10.70 2.98 -12.07
C THR A 66 -10.15 3.90 -10.99
N ILE A 67 -9.40 4.93 -11.39
CA ILE A 67 -8.93 5.97 -10.48
C ILE A 67 -10.14 6.80 -10.03
N VAL A 68 -10.35 6.87 -8.72
CA VAL A 68 -11.39 7.67 -8.09
C VAL A 68 -10.92 9.11 -7.96
N ARG A 69 -9.71 9.31 -7.43
CA ARG A 69 -9.02 10.61 -7.31
C ARG A 69 -7.55 10.41 -6.93
N GLU A 70 -6.75 11.44 -7.15
CA GLU A 70 -5.44 11.57 -6.55
C GLU A 70 -5.55 12.02 -5.07
N LEU A 71 -4.61 11.56 -4.23
CA LEU A 71 -4.47 12.03 -2.86
C LEU A 71 -3.69 13.35 -2.83
N SER A 72 -4.10 14.27 -1.96
CA SER A 72 -3.32 15.47 -1.65
C SER A 72 -2.02 15.11 -0.94
N ALA A 73 -1.04 16.02 -0.98
CA ALA A 73 0.25 15.83 -0.29
C ALA A 73 0.09 15.52 1.22
N MET A 74 -0.89 16.14 1.89
CA MET A 74 -1.19 15.86 3.29
C MET A 74 -1.73 14.43 3.50
N GLU A 75 -2.63 13.97 2.64
CA GLU A 75 -3.15 12.60 2.69
C GLU A 75 -2.06 11.57 2.39
N VAL A 76 -1.18 11.84 1.42
CA VAL A 76 -0.02 10.99 1.12
C VAL A 76 0.89 10.88 2.34
N SER A 77 1.20 11.99 2.99
CA SER A 77 2.03 12.01 4.20
C SER A 77 1.39 11.19 5.33
N ASN A 78 0.11 11.39 5.58
CA ASN A 78 -0.64 10.66 6.61
C ASN A 78 -0.69 9.16 6.32
N LEU A 79 -0.89 8.78 5.06
CA LEU A 79 -0.91 7.38 4.64
C LEU A 79 0.46 6.73 4.82
N ARG A 80 1.55 7.40 4.40
CA ARG A 80 2.91 6.88 4.58
C ARG A 80 3.26 6.71 6.05
N ASN A 81 2.82 7.61 6.92
CA ASN A 81 2.96 7.46 8.37
C ASN A 81 2.15 6.25 8.90
N GLN A 82 0.87 6.15 8.52
CA GLN A 82 -0.04 5.09 8.97
C GLN A 82 0.48 3.69 8.64
N PHE A 83 1.08 3.51 7.47
CA PHE A 83 1.61 2.22 7.00
C PHE A 83 3.13 2.07 7.17
N GLU A 84 3.78 3.04 7.83
CA GLU A 84 5.24 3.06 8.06
C GLU A 84 6.03 2.85 6.76
N LEU A 85 5.71 3.63 5.72
CA LEU A 85 6.27 3.49 4.36
C LEU A 85 7.51 4.35 4.08
N TYR A 86 8.00 5.07 5.09
CA TYR A 86 9.26 5.80 5.05
C TYR A 86 10.46 4.86 5.21
#